data_AF-A0A4V3PBN3-F1
#
_entry.id   AF-A0A4V3PBN3-F1
#
_cell.length_a   1.000
_cell.length_b   1.000
_cell.length_c   1.000
_cell.angle_alpha   90.00
_cell.angle_beta   90.00
_cell.angle_gamma   90.00
#
_symmetry.space_group_name_H-M   'P 1'
#
loop_
_entity.id
_entity.type
_entity.pdbx_description
1 polymer ?
#
loop_
_entity_poly.entity_id
_entity_poly.type
_entity_poly.pdbx_seq_one_letter_code
_entity_poly.pdbx_strand_id
1 'polypeptide(L)'
;GDGEAYTGRHVRPKDNGFATGERLTPEFPIRNRPLRAKAGKAVTQLAYARAGIITPEMEFVAIRENLGREVMRGKLQRDGEAFGAAIPDFVTPEFVRDEVA
;
A
#
# COMPACT_ATOMS: atom_id res chain seq x y z
N GLY A 1 -0.87 -6.67 16.02
CA GLY A 1 -0.18 -6.49 14.73
C GLY A 1 1.30 -6.79 14.83
N ASP A 2 1.96 -6.91 13.68
CA ASP A 2 3.39 -7.22 13.55
C ASP A 2 4.30 -5.98 13.66
N GLY A 3 3.71 -4.78 13.78
CA GLY A 3 4.41 -3.54 14.08
C GLY A 3 4.47 -3.19 15.58
N GLU A 4 5.47 -2.42 15.96
CA GLU A 4 5.64 -1.81 17.28
C GLU A 4 6.06 -0.33 17.16
N ALA A 5 5.64 0.50 18.13
CA ALA A 5 5.98 1.92 18.14
C ALA A 5 7.43 2.14 18.61
N TYR A 6 8.14 3.06 17.98
CA TYR A 6 9.48 3.47 18.40
C TYR A 6 9.63 5.00 18.39
N THR A 7 10.75 5.51 18.91
CA THR A 7 10.97 6.95 19.10
C THR A 7 11.05 7.74 17.78
N GLY A 8 11.42 7.09 16.67
CA GLY A 8 11.69 7.78 15.41
C GLY A 8 13.06 8.46 15.38
N ARG A 9 13.43 8.97 14.20
CA ARG A 9 14.63 9.82 14.05
C ARG A 9 14.29 11.28 14.28
N HIS A 10 15.25 12.06 14.76
CA HIS A 10 15.16 13.51 14.73
C HIS A 10 15.52 14.04 13.34
N VAL A 11 14.82 15.08 12.90
CA VAL A 11 15.17 15.85 11.71
C VAL A 11 16.51 16.54 11.96
N ARG A 12 17.43 16.45 11.01
CA ARG A 12 18.75 17.09 11.04
C ARG A 12 18.77 18.24 10.03
N PRO A 13 19.66 19.24 10.19
CA PRO A 13 19.76 20.34 9.23
C PRO A 13 19.89 19.90 7.77
N LYS A 14 20.68 18.83 7.51
CA LYS A 14 20.86 18.27 6.17
C LYS A 14 19.59 17.67 5.54
N ASP A 15 18.60 17.28 6.34
CA ASP A 15 17.31 16.80 5.83
C ASP A 15 16.52 17.96 5.18
N ASN A 16 16.84 19.21 5.54
CA ASN A 16 16.27 20.44 4.97
C ASN A 16 17.31 21.22 4.15
N GLY A 17 18.36 20.56 3.64
CA GLY A 17 19.40 21.22 2.84
C GLY A 17 20.16 22.32 3.57
N PHE A 18 20.26 22.26 4.91
CA PHE A 18 20.86 23.30 5.76
C PHE A 18 20.18 24.68 5.66
N ALA A 19 18.92 24.74 5.23
CA ALA A 19 18.15 25.99 5.21
C ALA A 19 17.99 26.60 6.61
N THR A 20 18.02 27.93 6.69
CA THR A 20 17.90 28.71 7.94
C THR A 20 17.00 29.93 7.73
N GLY A 21 16.48 30.49 8.83
CA GLY A 21 15.69 31.72 8.81
C GLY A 21 14.42 31.59 7.96
N GLU A 22 14.11 32.61 7.17
CA GLU A 22 12.93 32.64 6.30
C GLU A 22 12.87 31.53 5.24
N ARG A 23 14.01 30.90 4.94
CA ARG A 23 14.08 29.77 3.98
C ARG A 23 13.80 28.42 4.62
N LEU A 24 13.74 28.34 5.96
CA LEU A 24 13.44 27.10 6.66
C LEU A 24 11.93 26.88 6.68
N THR A 25 11.49 25.76 6.07
CA THR A 25 10.09 25.34 6.12
C THR A 25 9.68 25.00 7.56
N PRO A 26 8.54 25.50 8.05
CA PRO A 26 8.02 25.12 9.36
C PRO A 26 7.80 23.61 9.48
N GLU A 27 8.11 23.05 10.65
CA GLU A 27 7.82 21.65 10.94
C GLU A 27 6.30 21.40 10.99
N PHE A 28 5.86 20.24 10.51
CA PHE A 28 4.47 19.84 10.66
C PHE A 28 4.11 19.71 12.15
N PRO A 29 3.02 20.32 12.64
CA PRO A 29 2.78 20.48 14.07
C PRO A 29 2.46 19.18 14.81
N ILE A 30 2.11 18.10 14.08
CA ILE A 30 1.76 16.81 14.67
C ILE A 30 2.90 15.82 14.48
N ARG A 31 3.45 15.31 15.57
CA ARG A 31 4.50 14.28 15.55
C ARG A 31 4.00 12.94 16.08
N ASN A 32 3.42 12.15 15.18
CA ASN A 32 2.97 10.80 15.50
C ASN A 32 4.16 9.88 15.80
N ARG A 33 3.98 8.93 16.73
CA ARG A 33 4.98 7.88 16.98
C ARG A 33 5.04 6.93 15.79
N PRO A 34 6.18 6.80 15.11
CA PRO A 34 6.30 5.89 13.99
C PRO A 34 6.29 4.43 14.47
N LEU A 35 5.88 3.54 13.57
CA LEU A 35 5.94 2.10 13.75
C LEU A 35 7.16 1.51 13.03
N ARG A 36 7.66 0.39 13.54
CA ARG A 36 8.62 -0.50 12.87
C ARG A 36 8.18 -1.94 13.02
N ALA A 37 8.73 -2.84 12.22
CA ALA A 37 8.50 -4.27 12.40
C ALA A 37 9.03 -4.76 13.75
N LYS A 38 8.30 -5.67 14.39
CA LYS A 38 8.81 -6.45 15.52
C LYS A 38 9.97 -7.35 15.06
N ALA A 39 10.87 -7.69 15.98
CA ALA A 39 11.99 -8.58 15.68
C ALA A 39 11.49 -9.91 15.09
N GLY A 40 12.10 -10.34 13.98
CA GLY A 40 11.75 -11.58 13.29
C GLY A 40 10.43 -11.56 12.51
N LYS A 41 9.78 -10.40 12.37
CA LYS A 41 8.57 -10.24 11.55
C LYS A 41 8.88 -9.46 10.28
N ALA A 42 8.36 -9.94 9.15
CA ALA A 42 8.28 -9.19 7.92
C ALA A 42 6.90 -8.54 7.83
N VAL A 43 6.86 -7.24 7.50
CA VAL A 43 5.61 -6.43 7.52
C VAL A 43 5.22 -5.87 6.15
N THR A 44 5.85 -6.37 5.09
CA THR A 44 5.56 -5.95 3.71
C THR A 44 4.37 -6.72 3.16
N GLN A 45 3.64 -6.12 2.22
CA GLN A 45 2.51 -6.79 1.54
C GLN A 45 2.99 -8.07 0.82
N LEU A 46 4.18 -8.05 0.21
CA LEU A 46 4.83 -9.23 -0.37
C LEU A 46 5.01 -10.38 0.64
N ALA A 47 5.47 -10.06 1.86
CA ALA A 47 5.67 -11.09 2.88
C ALA A 47 4.35 -11.72 3.32
N TYR A 48 3.30 -10.91 3.49
CA TYR A 48 1.97 -11.43 3.80
C TYR A 48 1.38 -12.25 2.65
N ALA A 49 1.54 -11.78 1.40
CA ALA A 49 1.06 -12.47 0.21
C ALA A 49 1.66 -13.88 0.08
N ARG A 50 3.00 -13.98 0.17
CA ARG A 50 3.72 -15.26 0.14
C ARG A 50 3.39 -16.18 1.31
N ALA A 51 2.95 -15.62 2.44
CA ALA A 51 2.47 -16.37 3.58
C ALA A 51 0.99 -16.81 3.45
N GLY A 52 0.33 -16.50 2.32
CA GLY A 52 -1.08 -16.81 2.08
C GLY A 52 -2.05 -15.91 2.85
N ILE A 53 -1.60 -14.76 3.35
CA ILE A 53 -2.40 -13.85 4.18
C ILE A 53 -2.95 -12.73 3.32
N ILE A 54 -4.28 -12.59 3.31
CA ILE A 54 -4.96 -11.42 2.73
C ILE A 54 -4.99 -10.31 3.78
N THR A 55 -4.43 -9.16 3.45
CA THR A 55 -4.44 -7.98 4.32
C THR A 55 -5.66 -7.10 4.07
N PRO A 56 -6.05 -6.22 5.01
CA PRO A 56 -7.10 -5.23 4.77
C PRO A 56 -6.81 -4.34 3.56
N GLU A 57 -5.53 -4.06 3.27
CA GLU A 57 -5.15 -3.28 2.09
C GLU A 57 -5.41 -4.05 0.77
N MET A 58 -5.19 -5.38 0.75
CA MET A 58 -5.51 -6.20 -0.44
C MET A 58 -7.02 -6.24 -0.70
N GLU A 59 -7.83 -6.38 0.35
CA GLU A 59 -9.29 -6.29 0.23
C GLU A 59 -9.73 -4.91 -0.26
N PHE A 60 -9.16 -3.85 0.31
CA PHE A 60 -9.46 -2.47 -0.10
C PHE A 60 -9.18 -2.24 -1.59
N VAL A 61 -8.02 -2.71 -2.09
CA VAL A 61 -7.68 -2.61 -3.52
C VAL A 61 -8.66 -3.39 -4.37
N ALA A 62 -9.02 -4.62 -3.99
CA ALA A 62 -9.99 -5.43 -4.73
C ALA A 62 -11.35 -4.73 -4.87
N ILE A 63 -11.87 -4.16 -3.78
CA ILE A 63 -13.13 -3.38 -3.80
C ILE A 63 -12.97 -2.16 -4.73
N ARG A 64 -11.87 -1.42 -4.59
CA ARG A 64 -11.61 -0.21 -5.36
C ARG A 64 -11.55 -0.47 -6.86
N GLU A 65 -10.89 -1.54 -7.29
CA GLU A 65 -10.76 -1.91 -8.71
C GLU A 65 -12.08 -2.37 -9.34
N ASN A 66 -13.05 -2.77 -8.53
CA ASN A 66 -14.36 -3.24 -9.00
C ASN A 66 -15.45 -2.16 -9.04
N LEU A 67 -15.22 -0.95 -8.52
CA LEU A 67 -16.23 0.12 -8.43
C LEU A 67 -16.95 0.42 -9.76
N GLY A 68 -16.28 0.30 -10.90
CA GLY A 68 -16.91 0.43 -12.23
C GLY A 68 -17.42 -0.89 -12.84
N ARG A 69 -16.92 -2.03 -12.35
CA ARG A 69 -17.20 -3.37 -12.89
C ARG A 69 -18.45 -3.99 -12.28
N GLU A 70 -18.78 -3.68 -11.03
CA GLU A 70 -20.01 -4.14 -10.39
C GLU A 70 -21.26 -3.63 -11.13
N VAL A 71 -21.24 -2.36 -11.54
CA VAL A 71 -22.32 -1.74 -12.34
C VAL A 71 -22.44 -2.39 -13.73
N MET A 72 -21.33 -2.89 -14.26
CA MET A 72 -21.22 -3.46 -15.61
C MET A 72 -21.17 -5.00 -15.62
N ARG A 73 -21.42 -5.64 -14.47
CA ARG A 73 -21.34 -7.09 -14.30
C ARG A 73 -22.34 -7.77 -15.24
N GLY A 74 -21.84 -8.56 -16.18
CA GLY A 74 -22.63 -9.22 -17.22
C GLY A 74 -23.00 -8.37 -18.44
N LYS A 75 -22.57 -7.10 -18.50
CA LYS A 75 -22.81 -6.17 -19.63
C LYS A 75 -21.54 -5.78 -20.39
N LEU A 76 -20.36 -5.97 -19.78
CA LEU A 76 -19.09 -5.63 -20.39
C LEU A 76 -18.58 -6.80 -21.23
N GLN A 77 -18.72 -6.70 -22.55
CA GLN A 77 -17.97 -7.55 -23.46
C GLN A 77 -16.57 -6.94 -23.60
N ARG A 78 -15.53 -7.72 -23.31
CA ARG A 78 -14.16 -7.27 -23.52
C ARG A 78 -13.87 -7.27 -25.01
N ASP A 79 -13.65 -6.09 -25.57
CA ASP A 79 -13.29 -5.91 -26.97
C ASP A 79 -11.93 -5.22 -27.07
N GLY A 80 -10.89 -5.94 -26.63
CA GLY A 80 -9.52 -5.46 -26.60
C GLY A 80 -8.51 -6.59 -26.46
N GLU A 81 -7.31 -6.39 -27.00
CA GLU A 81 -6.20 -7.32 -26.93
C GLU A 81 -5.36 -7.07 -25.66
N ALA A 82 -5.08 -8.14 -24.92
CA ALA A 82 -4.37 -8.08 -23.65
C ALA A 82 -2.87 -8.41 -23.76
N PHE A 83 -2.40 -8.86 -24.93
CA PHE A 83 -1.00 -9.26 -25.18
C PHE A 83 -0.45 -10.23 -24.13
N GLY A 84 -1.28 -11.17 -23.67
CA GLY A 84 -0.93 -12.18 -22.66
C GLY A 84 -1.12 -11.75 -21.20
N ALA A 85 -1.69 -10.58 -20.92
CA ALA A 85 -1.98 -10.16 -19.55
C ALA A 85 -3.14 -10.96 -18.91
N ALA A 86 -2.97 -11.38 -17.65
CA ALA A 86 -3.97 -12.12 -16.88
C ALA A 86 -4.95 -11.18 -16.15
N ILE A 87 -5.77 -10.45 -16.91
CA ILE A 87 -6.73 -9.49 -16.33
C ILE A 87 -8.02 -10.23 -15.96
N PRO A 88 -8.43 -10.34 -14.69
CA PRO A 88 -9.66 -11.04 -14.29
C PRO A 88 -10.89 -10.17 -14.55
N ASP A 89 -12.08 -10.75 -14.75
CA ASP A 89 -13.31 -9.98 -14.92
C ASP A 89 -13.71 -9.24 -13.65
N PHE A 90 -13.46 -9.87 -12.52
CA PHE A 90 -13.70 -9.35 -11.19
C PHE A 90 -12.45 -9.53 -10.33
N VAL A 91 -11.99 -8.45 -9.69
CA VAL A 91 -10.78 -8.45 -8.87
C VAL A 91 -11.14 -8.94 -7.48
N THR A 92 -10.64 -10.10 -7.05
CA THR A 92 -10.85 -10.59 -5.67
C THR A 92 -9.66 -10.23 -4.79
N PRO A 93 -9.82 -10.18 -3.45
CA PRO A 93 -8.67 -10.01 -2.56
C PRO A 93 -7.62 -11.12 -2.72
N GLU A 94 -8.07 -12.33 -3.07
CA GLU A 94 -7.21 -13.47 -3.40
C GLU A 94 -6.38 -13.21 -4.66
N PHE A 95 -6.98 -12.70 -5.72
CA PHE A 95 -6.25 -12.31 -6.94
C PHE A 95 -5.21 -11.23 -6.63
N VAL A 96 -5.56 -10.21 -5.84
CA VAL A 96 -4.60 -9.17 -5.42
C VAL A 96 -3.44 -9.77 -4.64
N ARG A 97 -3.70 -10.73 -3.75
CA ARG A 97 -2.65 -11.43 -3.00
C ARG A 97 -1.73 -12.19 -3.96
N ASP A 98 -2.27 -12.94 -4.91
CA ASP A 98 -1.49 -13.74 -5.85
C ASP A 98 -0.61 -12.88 -6.76
N GLU A 99 -1.10 -11.75 -7.24
CA GLU A 99 -0.31 -10.79 -8.03
C GLU A 99 0.80 -10.11 -7.22
N VAL A 100 0.63 -10.01 -5.90
CA VAL A 100 1.64 -9.43 -5.00
C VAL A 100 2.72 -10.44 -4.62
N ALA A 101 2.44 -11.75 -4.62
CA ALA A 101 3.34 -12.82 -4.17
C ALA A 101 4.55 -13.05 -5.09
#